data_AF-A0A7X9I693-F1
#
_entry.id   AF-A0A7X9I693-F1
#
_cell.length_a   1.000
_cell.length_b   1.000
_cell.length_c   1.000
_cell.angle_alpha   90.00
_cell.angle_beta   90.00
_cell.angle_gamma   90.00
#
_symmetry.space_group_name_H-M   'P 1'
#
loop_
_entity.id
_entity.type
_entity.pdbx_description
1 polymer ?
#
loop_
_entity_poly.entity_id
_entity_poly.type
_entity_poly.pdbx_seq_one_letter_code
_entity_poly.pdbx_strand_id
1 'polypeptide(L)'
;MINLLKKIFSPDKNTSRNRANDRLRVVLTHDRLGANSQLMETLQREIIAVIAKHMDIEGVPEVHLITEGRRTALDISIPIKGR
;
A
#
# COMPACT_ATOMS: atom_id res chain seq x y z
N MET A 1 12.06 -7.12 11.12
CA MET A 1 11.25 -6.07 10.46
C MET A 1 11.86 -5.54 9.17
N ILE A 2 13.14 -5.12 9.16
CA ILE A 2 13.76 -4.33 8.08
C ILE A 2 13.78 -4.98 6.68
N ASN A 3 13.83 -6.32 6.56
CA ASN A 3 13.89 -6.97 5.24
C ASN A 3 12.59 -6.86 4.44
N LEU A 4 11.42 -6.88 5.09
CA LEU A 4 10.14 -6.74 4.40
C LEU A 4 9.95 -5.32 3.86
N LEU A 5 10.28 -4.33 4.69
CA LEU A 5 10.31 -2.92 4.26
C LEU A 5 11.29 -2.75 3.09
N LYS A 6 12.51 -3.30 3.15
CA LYS A 6 13.46 -3.21 2.04
C LYS A 6 12.97 -3.86 0.73
N LYS A 7 12.28 -4.99 0.79
CA LYS A 7 11.68 -5.64 -0.40
C LYS A 7 10.58 -4.79 -1.02
N ILE A 8 9.82 -4.10 -0.19
CA ILE A 8 8.70 -3.25 -0.58
C ILE A 8 9.22 -1.89 -1.11
N PHE A 9 10.16 -1.24 -0.42
CA PHE A 9 10.76 0.05 -0.80
C PHE A 9 11.89 -0.06 -1.85
N SER A 10 12.17 -1.25 -2.40
CA SER A 10 13.17 -1.37 -3.47
C SER A 10 12.67 -0.63 -4.72
N PRO A 11 13.37 0.42 -5.18
CA PRO A 11 12.95 1.17 -6.35
C PRO A 11 13.04 0.28 -7.58
N ASP A 12 11.97 0.25 -8.37
CA ASP A 12 11.92 -0.45 -9.64
C ASP A 12 12.98 0.16 -10.57
N LYS A 13 14.05 -0.58 -10.90
CA LYS A 13 15.23 -0.06 -11.59
C LYS A 13 14.96 0.41 -13.04
N ASN A 14 13.72 0.33 -13.53
CA ASN A 14 13.40 0.35 -14.96
C ASN A 14 12.44 1.44 -15.45
N THR A 15 12.15 2.54 -14.73
CA THR A 15 11.17 3.52 -15.28
C THR A 15 11.46 5.00 -14.97
N SER A 16 12.64 5.50 -15.36
CA SER A 16 12.94 6.93 -15.32
C SER A 16 12.19 7.80 -16.35
N ARG A 17 11.19 7.28 -17.07
CA ARG A 17 10.59 8.05 -18.19
C ARG A 17 9.09 7.90 -18.47
N ASN A 18 8.35 6.91 -17.92
CA ASN A 18 7.04 6.59 -18.52
C ASN A 18 5.78 6.69 -17.67
N ARG A 19 5.83 7.08 -16.40
CA ARG A 19 4.61 7.41 -15.63
C ARG A 19 4.93 8.47 -14.57
N ALA A 20 4.90 9.73 -14.97
CA ALA A 20 4.83 10.87 -14.05
C ALA A 20 3.42 10.96 -13.43
N ASN A 21 2.96 9.87 -12.82
CA ASN A 21 1.83 9.86 -11.91
C ASN A 21 2.41 9.65 -10.53
N ASP A 22 2.29 10.64 -9.66
CA ASP A 22 2.69 10.50 -8.28
C ASP A 22 1.87 9.35 -7.66
N ARG A 23 2.53 8.49 -6.88
CA ARG A 23 1.86 7.37 -6.20
C ARG A 23 2.16 7.41 -4.72
N LEU A 24 1.12 7.45 -3.90
CA LEU A 24 1.23 7.27 -2.47
C LEU A 24 1.23 5.77 -2.16
N ARG A 25 2.26 5.29 -1.45
CA ARG A 25 2.35 3.89 -1.01
C ARG A 25 2.21 3.79 0.50
N VAL A 26 1.29 2.97 0.97
CA VAL A 26 1.02 2.70 2.39
C VAL A 26 1.23 1.23 2.67
N VAL A 27 2.02 0.93 3.71
CA VAL A 27 2.40 -0.44 4.07
C VAL A 27 2.09 -0.65 5.54
N LEU A 28 1.11 -1.50 5.83
CA LEU A 28 0.69 -1.82 7.19
C LEU A 28 1.08 -3.26 7.52
N THR A 29 2.03 -3.46 8.43
CA THR A 29 2.51 -4.78 8.84
C THR A 29 1.98 -5.19 10.21
N HIS A 30 1.53 -6.43 10.36
CA HIS A 30 1.03 -6.99 11.62
C HIS A 30 1.65 -8.38 11.91
N ASP A 31 1.97 -8.65 13.18
CA ASP A 31 2.68 -9.86 13.65
C ASP A 31 1.78 -10.79 14.48
N ARG A 32 0.61 -11.19 13.95
CA ARG A 32 -0.26 -12.18 14.61
C ARG A 32 -0.70 -13.31 13.69
N LEU A 33 -0.78 -14.49 14.33
CA LEU A 33 -1.66 -15.59 13.99
C LEU A 33 -3.12 -15.09 14.01
N GLY A 34 -3.73 -14.89 12.84
CA GLY A 34 -5.18 -14.67 12.74
C GLY A 34 -5.66 -13.22 12.71
N ALA A 35 -4.97 -12.32 12.01
CA ALA A 35 -5.62 -11.06 11.60
C ALA A 35 -6.92 -11.40 10.85
N ASN A 36 -8.06 -11.05 11.42
CA ASN A 36 -9.36 -11.26 10.79
C ASN A 36 -9.36 -10.51 9.45
N SER A 37 -9.61 -11.22 8.34
CA SER A 37 -9.70 -10.62 6.98
C SER A 37 -10.59 -9.38 6.99
N GLN A 38 -11.66 -9.43 7.77
CA GLN A 38 -12.61 -8.33 7.92
C GLN A 38 -11.98 -7.08 8.53
N LEU A 39 -11.06 -7.22 9.48
CA LEU A 39 -10.33 -6.07 10.04
C LEU A 39 -9.38 -5.46 9.00
N MET A 40 -8.67 -6.28 8.23
CA MET A 40 -7.77 -5.79 7.17
C MET A 40 -8.55 -5.06 6.07
N GLU A 41 -9.71 -5.59 5.66
CA GLU A 41 -10.59 -4.92 4.71
C GLU A 41 -11.18 -3.61 5.26
N THR A 42 -11.50 -3.56 6.55
CA THR A 42 -11.99 -2.35 7.21
C THR A 42 -10.90 -1.29 7.22
N LEU A 43 -9.68 -1.65 7.65
CA LEU A 43 -8.54 -0.74 7.66
C LEU A 43 -8.18 -0.26 6.25
N GLN A 44 -8.19 -1.14 5.26
CA GLN A 44 -7.99 -0.77 3.87
C GLN A 44 -8.97 0.32 3.43
N ARG A 45 -10.26 0.12 3.68
CA ARG A 45 -11.32 1.07 3.30
C ARG A 45 -11.17 2.41 4.02
N GLU A 46 -10.91 2.39 5.32
CA GLU A 46 -10.75 3.60 6.12
C GLU A 46 -9.50 4.40 5.72
N ILE A 47 -8.37 3.73 5.49
CA ILE A 47 -7.12 4.37 5.04
C ILE A 47 -7.34 5.07 3.70
N ILE A 48 -7.95 4.38 2.73
CA ILE A 48 -8.24 4.96 1.41
C ILE A 48 -9.19 6.15 1.55
N ALA A 49 -10.24 6.04 2.36
CA ALA A 49 -11.21 7.12 2.58
C ALA A 49 -10.56 8.37 3.19
N VAL A 50 -9.68 8.19 4.18
CA VAL A 50 -8.93 9.31 4.78
C VAL A 50 -7.99 9.96 3.76
N ILE A 51 -7.29 9.18 2.95
CA ILE A 51 -6.39 9.71 1.92
C ILE A 51 -7.19 10.49 0.87
N ALA A 52 -8.31 9.93 0.41
CA ALA A 52 -9.21 10.57 -0.56
C ALA A 52 -9.80 11.91 -0.05
N LYS A 53 -9.89 12.10 1.28
CA LYS A 53 -10.30 13.37 1.88
C LYS A 53 -9.25 14.48 1.73
N HIS A 54 -7.98 14.10 1.60
CA HIS A 54 -6.85 15.04 1.63
C HIS A 54 -6.06 15.11 0.32
N MET A 55 -6.30 14.18 -0.61
CA MET A 55 -5.57 14.06 -1.88
C MET A 55 -6.52 13.66 -3.00
N ASP A 56 -6.32 14.24 -4.18
CA ASP A 56 -7.04 13.83 -5.39
C ASP A 56 -6.46 12.51 -5.91
N ILE A 57 -7.27 11.45 -5.87
CA ILE A 57 -6.92 10.11 -6.35
C ILE A 57 -7.26 10.01 -7.85
N GLU A 58 -6.27 9.72 -8.69
CA GLU A 58 -6.45 9.55 -10.13
C GLU A 58 -6.34 8.08 -10.53
N GLY A 59 -7.47 7.37 -10.44
CA GLY A 59 -7.58 5.97 -10.83
C GLY A 59 -7.92 5.07 -9.65
N VAL A 60 -7.60 3.78 -9.79
CA VAL A 60 -7.96 2.76 -8.81
C VAL A 60 -6.77 2.47 -7.90
N PRO A 61 -6.94 2.56 -6.56
CA PRO A 61 -5.96 2.06 -5.60
C PRO A 61 -5.69 0.57 -5.81
N GLU A 62 -4.42 0.19 -5.94
CA GLU A 62 -3.98 -1.20 -5.97
C GLU A 62 -3.69 -1.66 -4.55
N VAL A 63 -4.19 -2.84 -4.17
CA VAL A 63 -4.02 -3.38 -2.82
C VAL A 63 -3.56 -4.82 -2.87
N HIS A 64 -2.49 -5.11 -2.12
CA HIS A 64 -1.89 -6.42 -2.02
C HIS A 64 -1.79 -6.83 -0.55
N LEU A 65 -2.32 -8.01 -0.22
CA LEU A 65 -2.11 -8.65 1.06
C LEU A 65 -0.93 -9.62 0.93
N ILE A 66 0.19 -9.29 1.57
CA ILE A 66 1.40 -10.09 1.57
C ILE A 66 1.44 -10.86 2.89
N THR A 67 1.40 -12.19 2.81
CA THR A 67 1.54 -13.06 3.98
C THR A 67 2.85 -13.84 3.89
N GLU A 68 3.70 -13.71 4.90
CA GLU A 68 4.97 -14.41 5.00
C GLU A 68 5.09 -15.06 6.40
N GLY A 69 4.85 -16.37 6.47
CA GLY A 69 4.84 -17.11 7.72
C GLY A 69 3.74 -16.63 8.67
N ARG A 70 4.13 -16.04 9.81
CA ARG A 70 3.21 -15.48 10.82
C ARG A 70 2.93 -13.99 10.65
N ARG A 71 3.45 -13.39 9.57
CA ARG A 71 3.36 -11.95 9.33
C ARG A 71 2.44 -11.69 8.15
N THR A 72 1.64 -10.66 8.29
CA THR A 72 0.77 -10.16 7.24
C THR A 72 1.06 -8.68 7.02
N ALA A 73 1.14 -8.26 5.76
CA ALA A 73 1.32 -6.88 5.37
C ALA A 73 0.27 -6.49 4.34
N LEU A 74 -0.37 -5.35 4.55
CA LEU A 74 -1.27 -4.72 3.59
C LEU A 74 -0.48 -3.63 2.87
N ASP A 75 -0.24 -3.82 1.57
CA ASP A 75 0.47 -2.89 0.68
C ASP A 75 -0.55 -2.22 -0.25
N ILE A 76 -0.74 -0.92 -0.06
CA ILE A 76 -1.71 -0.10 -0.78
C ILE A 76 -0.93 0.90 -1.63
N SER A 77 -1.13 0.89 -2.95
CA SER A 77 -0.59 1.86 -3.89
C SER A 77 -1.71 2.70 -4.48
N ILE A 78 -1.74 3.98 -4.13
CA ILE A 78 -2.78 4.93 -4.51
C ILE A 78 -2.20 5.88 -5.57
N PRO A 79 -2.72 5.88 -6.80
CA PRO A 79 -2.34 6.89 -7.77
C PRO A 79 -2.94 8.23 -7.34
N ILE A 80 -2.09 9.24 -7.22
CA ILE A 80 -2.49 10.60 -6.84
C ILE A 80 -2.22 11.54 -8.01
N LYS A 81 -3.06 12.57 -8.14
CA LYS A 81 -2.83 13.63 -9.13
C LYS A 81 -1.51 14.33 -8.83
N GLY A 82 -0.58 14.28 -9.78
CA GLY A 82 0.65 15.08 -9.70
C GLY A 82 0.29 16.57 -9.71
N ARG A 83 0.95 17.37 -8.87
CA ARG A 83 0.80 18.83 -8.89
C ARG A 83 1.61 19.46 -10.03
#